data_AF-A0A101U1V4-F1
#
_entry.id   AF-A0A101U1V4-F1
#
_cell.length_a   1.000
_cell.length_b   1.000
_cell.length_c   1.000
_cell.angle_alpha   90.00
_cell.angle_beta   90.00
_cell.angle_gamma   90.00
#
_symmetry.space_group_name_H-M   'P 1'
#
loop_
_entity.id
_entity.type
_entity.pdbx_description
1 polymer ?
#
loop_
_entity_poly.entity_id
_entity_poly.type
_entity_poly.pdbx_seq_one_letter_code
_entity_poly.pdbx_strand_id
1 'polypeptide(L)'
;MLKKIKRTAVALALATGTLAATVATAQAGELGARQGDYAGCKLGYVCMYQNEADWKAGQPSHRWYEYGAHNVNNQYGTKWVFNNQHSGAKARLCFGYNGANCTGLIINSYTVGVADITPINSIKLYQ
;
A
#
# COMPACT_ATOMS: atom_id res chain seq x y z
N MET A 1 -18.15 13.29 -79.79
CA MET A 1 -16.67 13.20 -79.77
C MET A 1 -16.15 14.14 -78.68
N LEU A 2 -15.87 13.64 -77.48
CA LEU A 2 -15.42 14.47 -76.36
C LEU A 2 -13.88 14.42 -76.28
N LYS A 3 -13.24 15.60 -76.39
CA LYS A 3 -11.78 15.78 -76.46
C LYS A 3 -11.07 15.41 -75.15
N LYS A 4 -9.86 14.88 -75.33
CA LYS A 4 -8.90 14.37 -74.35
C LYS A 4 -8.25 15.48 -73.49
N ILE A 5 -8.08 15.17 -72.19
CA ILE A 5 -6.86 15.22 -71.36
C ILE A 5 -5.99 16.50 -71.34
N LYS A 6 -5.67 16.98 -70.12
CA LYS A 6 -4.31 17.30 -69.56
C LYS A 6 -4.50 18.01 -68.21
N ARG A 7 -4.23 17.38 -67.05
CA ARG A 7 -2.95 17.22 -66.29
C ARG A 7 -2.38 18.53 -65.71
N THR A 8 -1.70 18.36 -64.56
CA THR A 8 -0.90 19.29 -63.71
C THR A 8 -1.70 20.24 -62.81
N ALA A 9 -1.37 20.48 -61.52
CA ALA A 9 -0.32 19.96 -60.64
C ALA A 9 -0.69 20.23 -59.16
N VAL A 10 0.06 19.57 -58.28
CA VAL A 10 0.04 19.45 -56.83
C VAL A 10 0.04 20.78 -56.05
N ALA A 11 -0.67 20.81 -54.92
CA ALA A 11 -0.22 21.50 -53.71
C ALA A 11 -0.61 20.70 -52.46
N LEU A 12 0.38 20.05 -51.85
CA LEU A 12 0.33 19.53 -50.48
C LEU A 12 0.26 20.73 -49.53
N ALA A 13 -0.84 20.86 -48.77
CA ALA A 13 -0.86 21.67 -47.57
C ALA A 13 -0.93 20.72 -46.36
N LEU A 14 0.24 20.37 -45.84
CA LEU A 14 0.42 19.77 -44.53
C LEU A 14 0.10 20.84 -43.47
N ALA A 15 -1.11 20.83 -42.92
CA ALA A 15 -1.41 21.55 -41.70
C ALA A 15 -0.97 20.68 -40.50
N THR A 16 0.30 20.82 -40.14
CA THR A 16 0.86 20.39 -38.85
C THR A 16 0.12 21.05 -37.68
N GLY A 17 0.00 20.29 -36.59
CA GLY A 17 -0.82 20.56 -35.40
C GLY A 17 -0.63 21.93 -34.73
N THR A 18 -1.49 22.26 -33.77
CA THR A 18 -1.38 21.72 -32.41
C THR A 18 -2.75 21.46 -31.78
N LEU A 19 -3.04 20.20 -31.46
CA LEU A 19 -4.02 19.91 -30.42
C LEU A 19 -3.38 20.31 -29.10
N ALA A 20 -3.70 21.50 -28.60
CA ALA A 20 -3.48 21.84 -27.21
C ALA A 20 -4.43 21.00 -26.36
N ALA A 21 -4.14 19.71 -26.24
CA ALA A 21 -4.60 18.94 -25.10
C ALA A 21 -3.87 19.55 -23.91
N THR A 22 -4.55 20.43 -23.18
CA THR A 22 -4.21 20.69 -21.79
C THR A 22 -4.43 19.38 -21.06
N VAL A 23 -3.43 18.50 -21.12
CA VAL A 23 -3.31 17.38 -20.22
C VAL A 23 -3.20 18.05 -18.86
N ALA A 24 -4.30 18.01 -18.12
CA ALA A 24 -4.28 18.28 -16.71
C ALA A 24 -3.33 17.25 -16.09
N THR A 25 -2.05 17.58 -16.01
CA THR A 25 -1.21 16.98 -14.98
C THR A 25 -1.71 17.59 -13.68
N ALA A 26 -2.80 17.01 -13.18
CA ALA A 26 -3.00 16.95 -11.76
C ALA A 26 -1.78 16.20 -11.23
N GLN A 27 -0.70 16.95 -10.96
CA GLN A 27 0.17 16.61 -9.86
C GLN A 27 -0.74 16.68 -8.64
N ALA A 28 -1.42 15.57 -8.38
CA ALA A 28 -1.56 15.08 -7.03
C ALA A 28 -0.12 14.87 -6.54
N GLY A 29 0.54 15.98 -6.21
CA GLY A 29 1.50 15.94 -5.14
C GLY A 29 0.72 15.33 -4.01
N GLU A 30 1.06 14.09 -3.69
CA GLU A 30 0.70 13.49 -2.43
C GLU A 30 1.25 14.46 -1.40
N LEU A 31 0.42 15.43 -1.01
CA LEU A 31 0.56 16.19 0.21
C LEU A 31 0.39 15.11 1.27
N GLY A 32 1.46 14.35 1.49
CA GLY A 32 1.51 13.27 2.44
C GLY A 32 1.14 13.92 3.75
N ALA A 33 -0.10 13.71 4.16
CA ALA A 33 -0.49 13.98 5.53
C ALA A 33 0.59 13.30 6.35
N ARG A 34 1.32 14.08 7.16
CA ARG A 34 2.37 13.55 8.02
C ARG A 34 1.71 12.45 8.83
N GLN A 35 1.95 11.20 8.45
CA GLN A 35 1.37 10.06 9.11
C GLN A 35 1.87 10.13 10.55
N GLY A 36 0.94 10.26 11.49
CA GLY A 36 1.24 10.44 12.90
C GLY A 36 1.00 9.15 13.67
N ASP A 37 1.14 9.25 14.99
CA ASP A 37 0.66 8.21 15.88
C ASP A 37 -0.86 8.05 15.68
N TYR A 38 -1.32 6.80 15.55
CA TYR A 38 -2.72 6.49 15.31
C TYR A 38 -3.12 5.26 16.10
N ALA A 39 -4.31 5.28 16.72
CA ALA A 39 -4.80 4.21 17.61
C ALA A 39 -3.76 3.77 18.66
N GLY A 40 -2.97 4.72 19.20
CA GLY A 40 -1.90 4.41 20.17
C GLY A 40 -0.72 3.60 19.60
N CYS A 41 -0.65 3.43 18.28
CA CYS A 41 0.50 2.91 17.55
C CYS A 41 1.37 4.06 17.05
N LYS A 42 2.64 4.08 17.45
CA LYS A 42 3.57 5.13 17.03
C LYS A 42 3.89 5.05 15.55
N LEU A 43 4.16 6.18 14.91
CA LEU A 43 4.68 6.19 13.55
C LEU A 43 5.93 5.30 13.46
N GLY A 44 6.00 4.45 12.42
CA GLY A 44 7.10 3.51 12.21
C GLY A 44 6.92 2.15 12.89
N TYR A 45 5.81 1.92 13.59
CA TYR A 45 5.53 0.63 14.24
C TYR A 45 4.45 -0.17 13.55
N VAL A 46 4.51 -1.49 13.72
CA VAL A 46 3.37 -2.40 13.58
C VAL A 46 2.84 -2.70 14.97
N CYS A 47 1.53 -2.64 15.14
CA CYS A 47 0.88 -2.84 16.43
C CYS A 47 -0.24 -3.87 16.35
N MET A 48 -0.36 -4.72 17.36
CA MET A 48 -1.42 -5.73 17.47
C MET A 48 -2.35 -5.43 18.63
N TYR A 49 -3.64 -5.59 18.43
CA TYR A 49 -4.71 -5.29 19.39
C TYR A 49 -5.55 -6.55 19.63
N GLN A 50 -6.09 -6.71 20.84
CA GLN A 50 -6.86 -7.92 21.15
C GLN A 50 -8.16 -8.00 20.34
N ASN A 51 -8.73 -6.85 20.00
CA ASN A 51 -10.01 -6.70 19.30
C ASN A 51 -10.18 -5.24 18.80
N GLU A 52 -11.34 -4.94 18.20
CA GLU A 52 -11.66 -3.59 17.70
C GLU A 52 -11.84 -2.54 18.82
N ALA A 53 -12.33 -2.94 20.00
CA ALA A 53 -12.50 -2.00 21.11
C ALA A 53 -11.14 -1.48 21.61
N ASP A 54 -10.14 -2.37 21.76
CA ASP A 54 -8.76 -2.01 22.09
C ASP A 54 -8.15 -1.08 21.04
N TRP A 55 -8.41 -1.34 19.75
CA TRP A 55 -8.00 -0.48 18.65
C TRP A 55 -8.57 0.93 18.79
N LYS A 56 -9.88 1.05 19.00
CA LYS A 56 -10.55 2.35 19.21
C LYS A 56 -10.08 3.06 20.48
N ALA A 57 -9.78 2.30 21.53
CA ALA A 57 -9.24 2.83 22.79
C ALA A 57 -7.75 3.21 22.70
N GLY A 58 -7.07 2.86 21.60
CA GLY A 58 -5.66 3.14 21.40
C GLY A 58 -4.73 2.29 22.28
N GLN A 59 -5.11 1.05 22.55
CA GLN A 59 -4.45 0.15 23.50
C GLN A 59 -3.87 -1.09 22.80
N PRO A 60 -2.74 -0.96 22.08
CA PRO A 60 -2.10 -2.13 21.48
C PRO A 60 -1.52 -3.04 22.56
N SER A 61 -1.72 -4.33 22.37
CA SER A 61 -1.11 -5.39 23.18
C SER A 61 0.38 -5.58 22.87
N HIS A 62 0.79 -5.33 21.63
CA HIS A 62 2.16 -5.52 21.16
C HIS A 62 2.53 -4.43 20.15
N ARG A 63 3.82 -4.12 20.07
CA ARG A 63 4.40 -3.12 19.16
C ARG A 63 5.75 -3.61 18.66
N TRP A 64 5.99 -3.52 17.36
CA TRP A 64 7.25 -3.88 16.70
C TRP A 64 7.72 -2.73 15.80
N TYR A 65 9.00 -2.39 15.85
CA TYR A 65 9.60 -1.30 15.07
C TYR A 65 10.61 -1.82 14.06
N GLU A 66 11.54 -2.65 14.51
CA GLU A 66 12.65 -3.15 13.69
C GLU A 66 12.14 -4.05 12.55
N TYR A 67 12.70 -3.87 11.36
CA TYR A 67 12.48 -4.79 10.26
C TYR A 67 13.06 -6.17 10.59
N GLY A 68 12.44 -7.21 10.06
CA GLY A 68 12.75 -8.60 10.38
C GLY A 68 11.56 -9.34 10.97
N ALA A 69 11.83 -10.55 11.46
CA ALA A 69 10.82 -11.41 12.05
C ALA A 69 10.77 -11.28 13.57
N HIS A 70 9.55 -11.16 14.10
CA HIS A 70 9.27 -11.10 15.53
C HIS A 70 8.44 -12.31 15.92
N ASN A 71 9.00 -13.19 16.74
CA ASN A 71 8.29 -14.38 17.21
C ASN A 71 7.19 -13.96 18.19
N VAL A 72 6.01 -14.55 18.01
CA VAL A 72 4.86 -14.35 18.89
C VAL A 72 4.51 -15.69 19.53
N ASN A 73 4.20 -15.66 20.82
CA ASN A 73 3.86 -16.86 21.59
C ASN A 73 2.61 -16.58 22.42
N ASN A 74 1.83 -17.64 22.68
CA ASN A 74 0.64 -17.58 23.53
C ASN A 74 -0.38 -16.52 23.10
N GLN A 75 -0.54 -16.32 21.79
CA GLN A 75 -1.55 -15.44 21.21
C GLN A 75 -2.65 -16.28 20.58
N TYR A 76 -3.90 -15.95 20.88
CA TYR A 76 -5.05 -16.76 20.48
C TYR A 76 -6.20 -15.90 19.97
N GLY A 77 -6.94 -16.45 19.02
CA GLY A 77 -8.11 -15.85 18.39
C GLY A 77 -7.78 -14.72 17.42
N THR A 78 -8.86 -14.09 16.93
CA THR A 78 -8.79 -12.98 15.98
C THR A 78 -8.18 -11.75 16.61
N LYS A 79 -7.16 -11.17 15.95
CA LYS A 79 -6.52 -9.90 16.33
C LYS A 79 -6.59 -8.89 15.21
N TRP A 80 -6.40 -7.64 15.58
CA TRP A 80 -6.22 -6.53 14.67
C TRP A 80 -4.74 -6.20 14.63
N VAL A 81 -4.13 -6.22 13.44
CA VAL A 81 -2.71 -5.89 13.24
C VAL A 81 -2.64 -4.70 12.31
N PHE A 82 -2.21 -3.57 12.85
CA PHE A 82 -2.08 -2.32 12.12
C PHE A 82 -0.62 -2.03 11.82
N ASN A 83 -0.35 -1.69 10.57
CA ASN A 83 0.95 -1.24 10.15
C ASN A 83 0.97 0.29 10.08
N ASN A 84 1.46 0.96 11.13
CA ASN A 84 1.68 2.41 11.11
C ASN A 84 3.08 2.80 10.59
N GLN A 85 3.73 1.93 9.83
CA GLN A 85 4.98 2.25 9.16
C GLN A 85 4.71 3.11 7.92
N HIS A 86 5.76 3.65 7.32
CA HIS A 86 5.70 4.56 6.18
C HIS A 86 6.60 4.07 5.04
N SER A 87 6.66 4.85 3.95
CA SER A 87 7.59 4.61 2.83
C SER A 87 7.47 3.23 2.16
N GLY A 88 6.25 2.67 2.13
CA GLY A 88 5.97 1.39 1.46
C GLY A 88 6.28 0.15 2.29
N ALA A 89 6.61 0.32 3.58
CA ALA A 89 6.78 -0.77 4.52
C ALA A 89 5.52 -1.65 4.64
N LYS A 90 5.74 -2.93 4.87
CA LYS A 90 4.72 -3.99 4.90
C LYS A 90 4.94 -4.89 6.11
N ALA A 91 3.85 -5.49 6.56
CA ALA A 91 3.88 -6.58 7.52
C ALA A 91 3.20 -7.83 6.94
N ARG A 92 3.65 -9.00 7.39
CA ARG A 92 3.02 -10.29 7.13
C ARG A 92 2.96 -11.13 8.39
N LEU A 93 1.90 -11.92 8.49
CA LEU A 93 1.75 -12.94 9.51
C LEU A 93 2.38 -14.24 9.00
N CYS A 94 3.06 -14.99 9.86
CA CYS A 94 3.77 -16.19 9.45
C CYS A 94 3.49 -17.38 10.37
N PHE A 95 3.19 -18.52 9.74
CA PHE A 95 2.89 -19.77 10.44
C PHE A 95 4.12 -20.36 11.11
N GLY A 96 5.33 -20.08 10.61
CA GLY A 96 6.58 -20.49 11.23
C GLY A 96 7.17 -19.40 12.12
N TYR A 97 8.07 -19.81 13.00
CA TYR A 97 8.98 -18.89 13.69
C TYR A 97 9.97 -18.26 12.71
N ASN A 98 10.55 -17.13 13.11
CA ASN A 98 11.59 -16.40 12.39
C ASN A 98 11.18 -15.99 10.96
N GLY A 99 9.89 -15.72 10.74
CA GLY A 99 9.37 -15.23 9.47
C GLY A 99 9.27 -16.28 8.37
N ALA A 100 9.19 -17.56 8.74
CA ALA A 100 9.02 -18.68 7.82
C ALA A 100 7.53 -18.93 7.52
N ASN A 101 7.22 -19.37 6.29
CA ASN A 101 5.86 -19.73 5.85
C ASN A 101 4.81 -18.63 6.12
N CYS A 102 4.99 -17.47 5.48
CA CYS A 102 4.09 -16.33 5.67
C CYS A 102 2.79 -16.45 4.89
N THR A 103 1.71 -15.93 5.47
CA THR A 103 0.40 -15.88 4.83
C THR A 103 0.42 -14.97 3.60
N GLY A 104 -0.59 -15.13 2.74
CA GLY A 104 -0.81 -14.24 1.60
C GLY A 104 -1.27 -12.84 1.99
N LEU A 105 -1.70 -12.62 3.24
CA LEU A 105 -2.17 -11.33 3.73
C LEU A 105 -0.99 -10.37 3.90
N ILE A 106 -0.91 -9.38 3.02
CA ILE A 106 0.03 -8.26 3.14
C ILE A 106 -0.68 -7.11 3.85
N ILE A 107 -0.12 -6.65 4.96
CA ILE A 107 -0.59 -5.48 5.69
C ILE A 107 0.28 -4.30 5.26
N ASN A 108 -0.22 -3.52 4.30
CA ASN A 108 0.48 -2.36 3.75
C ASN A 108 0.59 -1.23 4.80
N SER A 109 1.51 -0.29 4.57
CA SER A 109 1.61 0.94 5.35
C SER A 109 0.23 1.60 5.50
N TYR A 110 -0.07 2.02 6.73
CA TYR A 110 -1.33 2.65 7.14
C TYR A 110 -2.60 1.82 6.90
N THR A 111 -2.49 0.49 6.93
CA THR A 111 -3.64 -0.42 6.82
C THR A 111 -3.71 -1.40 7.99
N VAL A 112 -4.90 -1.95 8.21
CA VAL A 112 -5.16 -2.97 9.22
C VAL A 112 -5.46 -4.31 8.58
N GLY A 113 -4.83 -5.37 9.08
CA GLY A 113 -5.18 -6.75 8.82
C GLY A 113 -5.89 -7.36 10.02
N VAL A 114 -7.01 -8.05 9.78
CA VAL A 114 -7.75 -8.77 10.82
C VAL A 114 -7.66 -10.26 10.51
N ALA A 115 -7.11 -11.05 11.43
CA ALA A 115 -6.88 -12.48 11.22
C ALA A 115 -6.85 -13.24 12.55
N ASP A 116 -7.17 -14.53 12.50
CA ASP A 116 -6.89 -15.45 13.61
C ASP A 116 -5.38 -15.63 13.76
N ILE A 117 -4.86 -15.25 14.93
CA ILE A 117 -3.43 -15.31 15.26
C ILE A 117 -3.05 -16.64 15.91
N THR A 118 -4.04 -17.48 16.28
CA THR A 118 -3.78 -18.80 16.88
C THR A 118 -2.75 -19.65 16.13
N PRO A 119 -2.74 -19.74 14.78
CA PRO A 119 -1.73 -20.52 14.05
C PRO A 119 -0.43 -19.74 13.73
N ILE A 120 -0.35 -18.47 14.12
CA ILE A 120 0.75 -17.57 13.75
C ILE A 120 1.84 -17.62 14.82
N ASN A 121 3.07 -17.90 14.39
CA ASN A 121 4.23 -18.00 15.27
C ASN A 121 5.20 -16.82 15.11
N SER A 122 5.07 -16.03 14.04
CA SER A 122 5.83 -14.78 13.91
C SER A 122 5.14 -13.74 13.03
N ILE A 123 5.56 -12.49 13.18
CA ILE A 123 5.19 -11.36 12.31
C ILE A 123 6.46 -10.83 11.66
N LYS A 124 6.44 -10.68 10.33
CA LYS A 124 7.57 -10.19 9.55
C LYS A 124 7.31 -8.78 9.03
N LEU A 125 8.17 -7.84 9.44
CA LEU A 125 8.19 -6.45 8.99
C LEU A 125 9.27 -6.30 7.91
N TYR A 126 8.95 -5.65 6.79
CA TYR A 126 9.86 -5.48 5.67
C TYR A 126 9.46 -4.28 4.81
N GLN A 127 10.32 -3.90 3.87
CA GLN A 127 10.06 -2.86 2.87
C GLN A 127 10.17 -3.48 1.47
#